data_AF-S2EVX1-F1
#
_entry.id   AF-S2EVX1-F1
#
_cell.length_a   1.000
_cell.length_b   1.000
_cell.length_c   1.000
_cell.angle_alpha   90.00
_cell.angle_beta   90.00
_cell.angle_gamma   90.00
#
_symmetry.space_group_name_H-M   'P 1'
#
loop_
_entity.id
_entity.type
_entity.pdbx_description
1 polymer ?
#
loop_
_entity_poly.entity_id
_entity_poly.type
_entity_poly.pdbx_seq_one_letter_code
_entity_poly.pdbx_strand_id
1 'polypeptide(L)'
;MNPLLVRLLPYVAAVALVTGALFGAYHHGLSVKEAEWQSAWNDRDTRDAEAKAENEAAARKREQAYQRSIEKATQDGQRTIDQAIADAAAARASAVGLREAADDLAGRLSASEASGNSCTAAASKATARAAMVLADVLKRADQRAGDLAATADQARARGVTCERAYDGLSR
;
A
#
# COMPACT_ATOMS: atom_id res chain seq x y z
N MET A 1 60.23 -42.66 67.00
CA MET A 1 59.95 -41.89 65.75
C MET A 1 60.76 -42.55 64.64
N ASN A 2 60.13 -43.06 63.58
CA ASN A 2 60.81 -43.88 62.56
C ASN A 2 61.82 -43.00 61.78
N PRO A 3 63.15 -43.25 61.82
CA PRO A 3 64.16 -42.35 61.25
C PRO A 3 64.00 -42.11 59.74
N LEU A 4 63.39 -43.06 59.03
CA LEU A 4 63.03 -42.94 57.62
C LEU A 4 61.96 -41.86 57.38
N LEU A 5 60.99 -41.70 58.28
CA LEU A 5 59.93 -40.69 58.19
C LEU A 5 60.49 -39.27 58.34
N VAL A 6 61.46 -39.08 59.23
CA VAL A 6 62.10 -37.77 59.45
C VAL A 6 62.94 -37.35 58.24
N ARG A 7 63.56 -38.32 57.55
CA ARG A 7 64.38 -38.08 56.34
C ARG A 7 63.55 -37.74 55.10
N LEU A 8 62.31 -38.23 55.02
CA LEU A 8 61.38 -38.00 53.88
C LEU A 8 60.57 -36.71 54.00
N LEU A 9 60.39 -36.21 55.23
CA LEU A 9 59.63 -34.98 55.54
C LEU A 9 60.00 -33.75 54.69
N PRO A 10 61.29 -33.39 54.46
CA PRO A 10 61.64 -32.25 53.62
C PRO A 10 61.26 -32.45 52.15
N TYR A 11 61.32 -33.69 51.64
CA TYR A 11 60.91 -33.99 50.26
C TYR A 11 59.39 -33.89 50.08
N VAL A 12 58.62 -34.38 51.05
CA VAL A 12 57.16 -34.23 51.05
C VAL A 12 56.76 -32.75 51.14
N ALA A 13 57.42 -31.97 51.99
CA ALA A 13 57.19 -30.53 52.08
C ALA A 13 57.53 -29.80 50.76
N ALA A 14 58.66 -30.16 50.12
CA ALA A 14 59.04 -29.58 48.83
C ALA A 14 58.02 -29.91 47.73
N VAL A 15 57.55 -31.16 47.65
CA VAL A 15 56.51 -31.56 46.69
C VAL A 15 55.21 -30.81 46.94
N ALA A 16 54.78 -30.68 48.20
CA ALA A 16 53.57 -29.94 48.56
C ALA A 16 53.64 -28.45 48.18
N LEU A 17 54.81 -27.83 48.33
CA LEU A 17 55.03 -26.44 47.89
C LEU A 17 54.96 -26.31 46.37
N VAL A 18 55.59 -27.23 45.63
CA VAL A 18 55.55 -27.21 44.17
C VAL A 18 54.13 -27.43 43.66
N THR A 19 53.39 -28.40 44.20
CA THR A 19 52.00 -28.64 43.79
C THR A 19 51.09 -27.46 44.14
N GLY A 20 51.26 -26.85 45.31
CA GLY A 20 50.55 -25.64 45.70
C GLY A 20 50.82 -24.46 44.76
N ALA A 21 52.09 -24.25 44.37
CA ALA A 21 52.47 -23.20 43.43
C ALA A 21 51.88 -23.43 42.03
N LEU A 22 51.94 -24.67 41.52
CA LEU A 22 51.36 -25.03 40.23
C LEU A 22 49.83 -24.88 40.23
N PHE A 23 49.17 -25.30 41.32
CA PHE A 23 47.73 -25.14 41.50
C PHE A 23 47.33 -23.66 41.53
N GLY A 24 48.06 -22.83 42.28
CA GLY A 24 47.85 -21.38 42.32
C GLY A 24 48.02 -20.73 40.95
N ALA A 25 49.09 -21.07 40.22
CA ALA A 25 49.34 -20.55 38.88
C ALA A 25 48.24 -20.95 37.88
N TYR A 26 47.76 -22.20 37.95
CA TYR A 26 46.67 -22.69 37.12
C TYR A 26 45.36 -21.95 37.39
N HIS A 27 44.95 -21.83 38.66
CA HIS A 27 43.74 -21.10 39.03
C HIS A 27 43.82 -19.61 38.71
N HIS A 28 44.99 -19.00 38.88
CA HIS A 28 45.20 -17.62 38.44
C HIS A 28 45.02 -17.49 36.92
N GLY A 29 45.63 -18.38 36.14
CA GLY A 29 45.44 -18.43 34.68
C GLY A 29 43.98 -18.59 34.26
N LEU A 30 43.22 -19.46 34.92
CA LEU A 30 41.79 -19.61 34.69
C LEU A 30 41.02 -18.31 35.00
N SER A 31 41.31 -17.67 36.14
CA SER A 31 40.62 -16.42 36.53
C SER A 31 40.87 -15.28 35.54
N VAL A 32 42.10 -15.16 35.02
CA VAL A 32 42.44 -14.16 34.00
C VAL A 32 41.73 -14.46 32.69
N LYS A 33 41.72 -15.74 32.25
CA LYS A 33 41.03 -16.13 31.02
C LYS A 33 39.53 -15.94 31.12
N GLU A 34 38.92 -16.28 32.24
CA GLU A 34 37.50 -16.03 32.48
C GLU A 34 37.17 -14.54 32.40
N ALA A 35 37.97 -13.68 33.04
CA ALA A 35 37.78 -12.23 32.99
C ALA A 35 37.95 -11.66 31.58
N GLU A 36 38.96 -12.11 30.83
CA GLU A 36 39.18 -11.71 29.43
C GLU A 36 37.98 -12.11 28.55
N TRP A 37 37.52 -13.36 28.66
CA TRP A 37 36.37 -13.85 27.91
C TRP A 37 35.10 -13.10 28.29
N GLN A 38 34.81 -12.94 29.58
CA GLN A 38 33.61 -12.24 30.04
C GLN A 38 33.59 -10.79 29.53
N SER A 39 34.73 -10.09 29.54
CA SER A 39 34.83 -8.74 28.97
C SER A 39 34.53 -8.73 27.48
N ALA A 40 35.15 -9.65 26.72
CA ALA A 40 34.94 -9.74 25.27
C ALA A 40 33.49 -10.10 24.90
N TRP A 41 32.83 -10.95 25.70
CA TRP A 41 31.42 -11.29 25.56
C TRP A 41 30.51 -10.10 25.89
N ASN A 42 30.74 -9.39 26.99
CA ASN A 42 29.96 -8.21 27.34
C ASN A 42 30.06 -7.13 26.26
N ASP A 43 31.27 -6.85 25.77
CA ASP A 43 31.49 -5.88 24.69
C ASP A 43 30.77 -6.30 23.41
N ARG A 44 30.73 -7.60 23.11
CA ARG A 44 29.98 -8.14 21.98
C ARG A 44 28.48 -7.97 22.19
N ASP A 45 27.95 -8.36 23.33
CA ASP A 45 26.52 -8.29 23.63
C ASP A 45 26.02 -6.83 23.56
N THR A 46 26.83 -5.87 24.02
CA THR A 46 26.54 -4.44 23.83
C THR A 46 26.46 -4.06 22.36
N ARG A 47 27.46 -4.42 21.54
CA ARG A 47 27.44 -4.12 20.10
C ARG A 47 26.29 -4.81 19.38
N ASP A 48 25.98 -6.05 19.72
CA ASP A 48 24.87 -6.81 19.13
C ASP A 48 23.52 -6.18 19.52
N ALA A 49 23.37 -5.68 20.76
CA ALA A 49 22.18 -4.96 21.21
C ALA A 49 22.02 -3.60 20.51
N GLU A 50 23.10 -2.83 20.35
CA GLU A 50 23.10 -1.56 19.61
C GLU A 50 22.76 -1.79 18.14
N ALA A 51 23.43 -2.73 17.47
CA ALA A 51 23.16 -3.08 16.08
C ALA A 51 21.71 -3.56 15.90
N LYS A 52 21.16 -4.33 16.85
CA LYS A 52 19.75 -4.72 16.82
C LYS A 52 18.83 -3.51 16.91
N ALA A 53 19.05 -2.61 17.86
CA ALA A 53 18.24 -1.41 18.04
C ALA A 53 18.27 -0.49 16.80
N GLU A 54 19.44 -0.30 16.19
CA GLU A 54 19.60 0.48 14.97
C GLU A 54 18.87 -0.16 13.78
N ASN A 55 19.03 -1.47 13.58
CA ASN A 55 18.36 -2.19 12.51
C ASN A 55 16.83 -2.19 12.67
N GLU A 56 16.33 -2.38 13.89
CA GLU A 56 14.90 -2.28 14.19
C GLU A 56 14.38 -0.87 13.93
N ALA A 57 15.08 0.17 14.39
CA ALA A 57 14.70 1.56 14.13
C ALA A 57 14.68 1.88 12.63
N ALA A 58 15.69 1.43 11.87
CA ALA A 58 15.75 1.61 10.42
C ALA A 58 14.61 0.87 9.71
N ALA A 59 14.32 -0.37 10.09
CA ALA A 59 13.21 -1.15 9.54
C ALA A 59 11.86 -0.51 9.84
N ARG A 60 11.63 -0.05 11.09
CA ARG A 60 10.41 0.68 11.47
C ARG A 60 10.24 1.97 10.68
N LYS A 61 11.31 2.71 10.44
CA LYS A 61 11.27 3.95 9.64
C LYS A 61 10.85 3.67 8.20
N ARG A 62 11.37 2.60 7.59
CA ARG A 62 10.97 2.16 6.24
C ARG A 62 9.51 1.73 6.21
N GLU A 63 9.09 0.90 7.15
CA GLU A 63 7.69 0.47 7.28
C GLU A 63 6.74 1.66 7.38
N GLN A 64 7.03 2.62 8.26
CA GLN A 64 6.21 3.82 8.40
C GLN A 64 6.20 4.69 7.13
N ALA A 65 7.29 4.71 6.35
CA ALA A 65 7.34 5.42 5.08
C ALA A 65 6.40 4.76 4.06
N TYR A 66 6.43 3.43 3.94
CA TYR A 66 5.52 2.68 3.07
C TYR A 66 4.07 2.86 3.48
N GLN A 67 3.74 2.75 4.77
CA GLN A 67 2.38 2.95 5.26
C GLN A 67 1.85 4.35 4.90
N ARG A 68 2.64 5.41 5.13
CA ARG A 68 2.25 6.77 4.74
C ARG A 68 2.06 6.92 3.23
N SER A 69 2.90 6.27 2.42
CA SER A 69 2.78 6.34 0.97
C SER A 69 1.52 5.64 0.46
N ILE A 70 1.23 4.44 0.98
CA ILE A 70 0.02 3.67 0.63
C ILE A 70 -1.24 4.40 1.09
N GLU A 71 -1.24 4.95 2.30
CA GLU A 71 -2.37 5.72 2.81
C GLU A 71 -2.63 6.97 1.96
N LYS A 72 -1.57 7.71 1.58
CA LYS A 72 -1.71 8.83 0.66
C LYS A 72 -2.26 8.40 -0.71
N ALA A 73 -1.72 7.32 -1.29
CA ALA A 73 -2.21 6.79 -2.56
C ALA A 73 -3.70 6.40 -2.49
N THR A 74 -4.12 5.80 -1.38
CA THR A 74 -5.51 5.42 -1.12
C THR A 74 -6.42 6.64 -0.99
N GLN A 75 -6.01 7.66 -0.21
CA GLN A 75 -6.78 8.90 -0.05
C GLN A 75 -6.91 9.67 -1.37
N ASP A 76 -5.82 9.81 -2.12
CA ASP A 76 -5.83 10.48 -3.42
C ASP A 76 -6.64 9.68 -4.47
N GLY A 77 -6.58 8.34 -4.40
CA GLY A 77 -7.41 7.44 -5.19
C GLY A 77 -8.91 7.63 -4.90
N GLN A 78 -9.30 7.66 -3.62
CA GLN A 78 -10.69 7.89 -3.22
C GLN A 78 -11.19 9.26 -3.68
N ARG A 79 -10.40 10.33 -3.49
CA ARG A 79 -10.75 11.66 -4.01
C ARG A 79 -10.98 11.66 -5.52
N THR A 80 -10.14 10.95 -6.27
CA THR A 80 -10.29 10.83 -7.74
C THR A 80 -11.58 10.10 -8.11
N ILE A 81 -11.94 9.04 -7.37
CA ILE A 81 -13.21 8.32 -7.55
C ILE A 81 -14.40 9.22 -7.24
N ASP A 82 -14.37 9.94 -6.12
CA ASP A 82 -15.46 10.82 -5.70
C ASP A 82 -15.68 11.96 -6.71
N GLN A 83 -14.59 12.53 -7.23
CA GLN A 83 -14.64 13.52 -8.32
C GLN A 83 -15.25 12.95 -9.58
N ALA A 84 -14.80 11.77 -10.03
CA ALA A 84 -15.37 11.13 -11.22
C ALA A 84 -16.86 10.80 -11.06
N ILE A 85 -17.31 10.41 -9.85
CA ILE A 85 -18.72 10.19 -9.54
C ILE A 85 -19.50 11.50 -9.63
N ALA A 86 -18.99 12.59 -9.07
CA ALA A 86 -19.62 13.90 -9.12
C ALA A 86 -19.72 14.43 -10.56
N ASP A 87 -18.65 14.33 -11.34
CA ASP A 87 -18.61 14.73 -12.75
C ASP A 87 -19.59 13.90 -13.58
N ALA A 88 -19.66 12.58 -13.36
CA ALA A 88 -20.63 11.71 -14.02
C ALA A 88 -22.07 12.03 -13.62
N ALA A 89 -22.33 12.44 -12.37
CA ALA A 89 -23.65 12.88 -11.94
C ALA A 89 -24.06 14.21 -12.61
N ALA A 90 -23.15 15.17 -12.69
CA ALA A 90 -23.37 16.43 -13.38
C ALA A 90 -23.66 16.21 -14.88
N ALA A 91 -22.86 15.36 -15.55
CA ALA A 91 -23.07 15.00 -16.94
C ALA A 91 -24.43 14.32 -17.17
N ARG A 92 -24.85 13.41 -16.28
CA ARG A 92 -26.17 12.78 -16.34
C ARG A 92 -27.30 13.79 -16.19
N ALA A 93 -27.18 14.78 -15.31
CA ALA A 93 -28.19 15.81 -15.14
C ALA A 93 -28.36 16.64 -16.43
N SER A 94 -27.26 17.06 -17.06
CA SER A 94 -27.31 17.75 -18.36
C SER A 94 -27.88 16.88 -19.48
N ALA A 95 -27.52 15.59 -19.50
CA ALA A 95 -28.02 14.63 -20.48
C ALA A 95 -29.54 14.40 -20.37
N VAL A 96 -30.08 14.31 -19.15
CA VAL A 96 -31.53 14.20 -18.92
C VAL A 96 -32.25 15.42 -19.50
N GLY A 97 -31.79 16.64 -19.19
CA GLY A 97 -32.40 17.86 -19.73
C GLY A 97 -32.34 17.93 -21.27
N LEU A 98 -31.23 17.48 -21.89
CA LEU A 98 -31.12 17.42 -23.35
C LEU A 98 -32.10 16.43 -23.97
N ARG A 99 -32.26 15.24 -23.38
CA ARG A 99 -33.18 14.22 -23.87
C ARG A 99 -34.64 14.67 -23.72
N GLU A 100 -34.99 15.30 -22.60
CA GLU A 100 -36.32 15.88 -22.39
C GLU A 100 -36.62 16.98 -23.41
N ALA A 101 -35.65 17.86 -23.69
CA ALA A 101 -35.81 18.89 -24.72
C ALA A 101 -35.96 18.29 -26.15
N ALA A 102 -35.24 17.20 -26.43
CA ALA A 102 -35.38 16.47 -27.71
C ALA A 102 -36.75 15.79 -27.83
N ASP A 103 -37.25 15.17 -26.76
CA ASP A 103 -38.57 14.54 -26.69
C ASP A 103 -39.69 15.59 -26.84
N ASP A 104 -39.59 16.75 -26.17
CA ASP A 104 -40.53 17.87 -26.33
C ASP A 104 -40.55 18.38 -27.77
N LEU A 105 -39.38 18.62 -28.37
CA LEU A 105 -39.28 19.09 -29.75
C LEU A 105 -39.90 18.08 -30.74
N ALA A 106 -39.60 16.79 -30.58
CA ALA A 106 -40.19 15.73 -31.39
C ALA A 106 -41.72 15.64 -31.21
N GLY A 107 -42.22 15.82 -29.98
CA GLY A 107 -43.64 15.86 -29.68
C GLY A 107 -44.35 17.06 -30.32
N ARG A 108 -43.75 18.25 -30.22
CA ARG A 108 -44.27 19.49 -30.84
C ARG A 108 -44.29 19.41 -32.35
N LEU A 109 -43.24 18.87 -32.98
CA LEU A 109 -43.22 18.58 -34.41
C LEU A 109 -44.37 17.65 -34.79
N SER A 110 -44.53 16.54 -34.05
CA SER A 110 -45.62 15.58 -34.31
C SER A 110 -47.01 16.21 -34.20
N ALA A 111 -47.23 17.07 -33.20
CA ALA A 111 -48.49 17.81 -33.04
C ALA A 111 -48.74 18.82 -34.17
N SER A 112 -47.69 19.54 -34.60
CA SER A 112 -47.81 20.53 -35.68
C SER A 112 -48.12 19.86 -37.03
N GLU A 113 -47.47 18.74 -37.34
CA GLU A 113 -47.68 18.00 -38.58
C GLU A 113 -49.06 17.30 -38.64
N ALA A 114 -49.69 17.06 -37.49
CA ALA A 114 -51.06 16.56 -37.41
C ALA A 114 -52.13 17.60 -37.81
N SER A 115 -51.77 18.89 -37.83
CA SER A 115 -52.67 20.01 -38.16
C SER A 115 -52.53 20.55 -39.59
N GLY A 116 -51.63 19.98 -40.40
CA GLY A 116 -51.25 20.48 -41.74
C GLY A 116 -52.18 20.06 -42.90
N ASN A 117 -52.11 20.83 -44.00
CA ASN A 117 -52.92 20.67 -45.22
C ASN A 117 -52.77 19.29 -45.90
N SER A 118 -53.85 18.78 -46.50
CA SER A 118 -53.93 17.40 -47.02
C SER A 118 -52.91 17.05 -48.11
N CYS A 119 -52.44 18.03 -48.89
CA CYS A 119 -51.50 17.81 -49.99
C CYS A 119 -50.09 17.41 -49.54
N THR A 120 -49.68 17.70 -48.29
CA THR A 120 -48.34 17.37 -47.76
C THR A 120 -48.38 16.43 -46.55
N ALA A 121 -49.56 15.99 -46.12
CA ALA A 121 -49.77 15.21 -44.89
C ALA A 121 -48.89 13.95 -44.75
N ALA A 122 -48.60 13.26 -45.86
CA ALA A 122 -47.73 12.08 -45.86
C ALA A 122 -46.25 12.43 -45.57
N ALA A 123 -45.74 13.51 -46.18
CA ALA A 123 -44.39 14.00 -45.95
C ALA A 123 -44.23 14.54 -44.52
N SER A 124 -45.21 15.33 -44.07
CA SER A 124 -45.38 15.81 -42.70
C SER A 124 -45.29 14.69 -41.66
N LYS A 125 -46.04 13.60 -41.87
CA LYS A 125 -46.03 12.43 -40.98
C LYS A 125 -44.70 11.66 -40.99
N ALA A 126 -44.01 11.64 -42.13
CA ALA A 126 -42.67 11.04 -42.22
C ALA A 126 -41.63 11.87 -41.43
N THR A 127 -41.67 13.20 -41.52
CA THR A 127 -40.81 14.11 -40.76
C THR A 127 -41.00 13.94 -39.25
N ALA A 128 -42.25 13.91 -38.77
CA ALA A 128 -42.55 13.67 -37.36
C ALA A 128 -41.98 12.33 -36.84
N ARG A 129 -42.13 11.26 -37.63
CA ARG A 129 -41.55 9.95 -37.31
C ARG A 129 -40.02 9.99 -37.28
N ALA A 130 -39.39 10.66 -38.23
CA ALA A 130 -37.94 10.81 -38.27
C ALA A 130 -37.42 11.57 -37.03
N ALA A 131 -38.11 12.64 -36.60
CA ALA A 131 -37.77 13.38 -35.39
C ALA A 131 -37.86 12.51 -34.12
N MET A 132 -38.91 11.71 -33.98
CA MET A 132 -39.04 10.76 -32.87
C MET A 132 -37.93 9.70 -32.85
N VAL A 133 -37.58 9.16 -34.03
CA VAL A 133 -36.48 8.18 -34.15
C VAL A 133 -35.14 8.82 -33.79
N LEU A 134 -34.88 10.05 -34.22
CA LEU A 134 -33.65 10.77 -33.87
C LEU A 134 -33.55 11.05 -32.36
N ALA A 135 -34.65 11.42 -31.71
CA ALA A 135 -34.69 11.61 -30.25
C ALA A 135 -34.39 10.30 -29.50
N ASP A 136 -34.99 9.19 -29.93
CA ASP A 136 -34.75 7.87 -29.36
C ASP A 136 -33.32 7.35 -29.60
N VAL A 137 -32.77 7.55 -30.80
CA VAL A 137 -31.36 7.22 -31.11
C VAL A 137 -30.41 8.05 -30.27
N LEU A 138 -30.65 9.36 -30.14
CA LEU A 138 -29.86 10.25 -29.29
C LEU A 138 -29.85 9.75 -27.84
N LYS A 139 -31.01 9.42 -27.29
CA LYS A 139 -31.15 8.90 -25.92
C LYS A 139 -30.35 7.61 -25.70
N ARG A 140 -30.45 6.65 -26.61
CA ARG A 140 -29.71 5.37 -26.52
C ARG A 140 -28.21 5.57 -26.68
N ALA A 141 -27.79 6.39 -27.63
CA ALA A 141 -26.38 6.68 -27.88
C ALA A 141 -25.73 7.36 -26.67
N ASP A 142 -26.40 8.37 -26.12
CA ASP A 142 -25.93 9.12 -24.97
C ASP A 142 -25.93 8.25 -23.69
N GLN A 143 -26.95 7.40 -23.48
CA GLN A 143 -26.94 6.42 -22.39
C GLN A 143 -25.74 5.47 -22.51
N ARG A 144 -25.50 4.92 -23.70
CA ARG A 144 -24.38 4.01 -23.94
C ARG A 144 -23.02 4.68 -23.73
N ALA A 145 -22.88 5.94 -24.16
CA ALA A 145 -21.69 6.74 -23.93
C ALA A 145 -21.44 6.93 -22.43
N GLY A 146 -22.48 7.23 -21.65
CA GLY A 146 -22.40 7.36 -20.19
C GLY A 146 -21.97 6.07 -19.48
N ASP A 147 -22.47 4.91 -19.90
CA ASP A 147 -22.10 3.61 -19.32
C ASP A 147 -20.62 3.27 -19.59
N LEU A 148 -20.14 3.58 -20.80
CA LEU A 148 -18.75 3.39 -21.20
C LEU A 148 -17.82 4.34 -20.43
N ALA A 149 -18.20 5.63 -20.32
CA ALA A 149 -17.45 6.62 -19.55
C ALA A 149 -17.32 6.19 -18.08
N ALA A 150 -18.43 5.80 -17.44
CA ALA A 150 -18.42 5.33 -16.05
C ALA A 150 -17.47 4.13 -15.84
N THR A 151 -17.45 3.18 -16.78
CA THR A 151 -16.54 2.03 -16.72
C THR A 151 -15.09 2.45 -16.89
N ALA A 152 -14.80 3.33 -17.85
CA ALA A 152 -13.46 3.82 -18.13
C ALA A 152 -12.90 4.64 -16.95
N ASP A 153 -13.70 5.53 -16.36
CA ASP A 153 -13.31 6.36 -15.23
C ASP A 153 -12.99 5.51 -13.99
N GLN A 154 -13.82 4.50 -13.70
CA GLN A 154 -13.56 3.57 -12.60
C GLN A 154 -12.29 2.75 -12.82
N ALA A 155 -12.09 2.22 -14.03
CA ALA A 155 -10.90 1.47 -14.37
C ALA A 155 -9.64 2.33 -14.23
N ARG A 156 -9.69 3.57 -14.74
CA ARG A 156 -8.58 4.53 -14.66
C ARG A 156 -8.28 4.93 -13.23
N ALA A 157 -9.29 5.27 -12.43
CA ALA A 157 -9.10 5.66 -11.04
C ALA A 157 -8.44 4.54 -10.21
N ARG A 158 -8.88 3.29 -10.42
CA ARG A 158 -8.27 2.11 -9.80
C ARG A 158 -6.83 1.89 -10.28
N GLY A 159 -6.59 1.95 -11.59
CA GLY A 159 -5.27 1.76 -12.19
C GLY A 159 -4.24 2.77 -11.67
N VAL A 160 -4.58 4.06 -11.71
CA VAL A 160 -3.70 5.13 -11.20
C VAL A 160 -3.43 4.98 -9.69
N THR A 161 -4.40 4.48 -8.92
CA THR A 161 -4.20 4.22 -7.48
C THR A 161 -3.20 3.07 -7.28
N CYS A 162 -3.33 1.98 -8.04
CA CYS A 162 -2.38 0.86 -8.01
C CYS A 162 -0.96 1.30 -8.41
N GLU A 163 -0.82 2.07 -9.48
CA GLU A 163 0.46 2.60 -9.95
C GLU A 163 1.13 3.46 -8.88
N ARG A 164 0.38 4.40 -8.27
CA ARG A 164 0.91 5.24 -7.18
C ARG A 164 1.29 4.46 -5.94
N ALA A 165 0.52 3.43 -5.59
CA ALA A 165 0.84 2.55 -4.46
C ALA A 165 2.15 1.79 -4.74
N TYR A 166 2.33 1.27 -5.95
CA TYR A 166 3.55 0.59 -6.37
C TYR A 166 4.77 1.53 -6.39
N ASP A 167 4.63 2.71 -7.00
CA ASP A 167 5.67 3.74 -7.01
C ASP A 167 6.12 4.10 -5.59
N GLY A 168 5.17 4.15 -4.65
CA GLY A 168 5.42 4.38 -3.24
C GLY A 168 6.21 3.30 -2.50
N LEU A 169 6.24 2.06 -3.04
CA LEU A 169 7.08 0.97 -2.52
C LEU A 169 8.47 0.97 -3.14
N SER A 170 8.59 1.51 -4.36
CA SER A 170 9.83 1.53 -5.15
C SER A 170 10.76 2.72 -4.87
N ARG A 171 10.27 3.73 -4.13
CA ARG A 171 11.02 4.93 -3.72
C ARG A 171 11.40 4.86 -2.24
#